data_AF-A0A2I0J0J3-F1
#
_entry.id   AF-A0A2I0J0J3-F1
#
_cell.length_a   1.000
_cell.length_b   1.000
_cell.length_c   1.000
_cell.angle_alpha   90.00
_cell.angle_beta   90.00
_cell.angle_gamma   90.00
#
_symmetry.space_group_name_H-M   'P 1'
#
loop_
_entity.id
_entity.type
_entity.pdbx_description
1 polymer ?
#
loop_
_entity_poly.entity_id
_entity_poly.type
_entity_poly.pdbx_seq_one_letter_code
_entity_poly.pdbx_strand_id
1 'polypeptide(L)'
;MVEGFPYEVPEEYRSMPLLKGRATVDMKVKVKDNPNLEECVFRIVLDGYNAPVTAGNFVDLVERHFYDGMEIQRADGFVVQTGDPEGPAEGFIDPSTEKPRTIPLEIMVDGEKEPVYGATLEELGLYKAQTKLPFNAFGTMAMARDEFEDNSASSQVFWLLKESELTPSNANILDGRYAVFGYVTENEDYLADLKVGDVIESMQVVSGLDNLANPSYKIAG
;
A
#
# COMPACT_ATOMS: atom_id res chain seq x y z
N MET A 1 -21.58 -17.41 -3.86
CA MET A 1 -21.10 -16.23 -4.59
C MET A 1 -21.59 -15.04 -3.79
N VAL A 2 -20.72 -14.18 -3.28
CA VAL A 2 -21.14 -12.99 -2.51
C VAL A 2 -21.58 -11.96 -3.54
N GLU A 3 -22.84 -11.53 -3.52
CA GLU A 3 -23.45 -10.63 -4.53
C GLU A 3 -23.05 -9.16 -4.37
N GLY A 4 -21.94 -8.86 -3.69
CA GLY A 4 -21.49 -7.50 -3.45
C GLY A 4 -20.23 -7.42 -2.57
N PHE A 5 -19.72 -6.21 -2.41
CA PHE A 5 -18.64 -5.94 -1.46
C PHE A 5 -19.12 -6.25 -0.02
N PRO A 6 -18.30 -6.90 0.83
CA PRO A 6 -18.79 -7.61 2.01
C PRO A 6 -19.25 -6.73 3.18
N TYR A 7 -18.95 -5.42 3.16
CA TYR A 7 -19.32 -4.46 4.21
C TYR A 7 -19.44 -3.03 3.67
N GLU A 8 -19.91 -2.10 4.48
CA GLU A 8 -19.92 -0.68 4.14
C GLU A 8 -18.71 0.04 4.74
N VAL A 9 -18.03 0.85 3.93
CA VAL A 9 -16.98 1.76 4.41
C VAL A 9 -17.63 2.93 5.17
N PRO A 10 -17.04 3.38 6.30
CA PRO A 10 -17.53 4.52 7.08
C PRO A 10 -17.84 5.75 6.21
N GLU A 11 -18.85 6.53 6.62
CA GLU A 11 -19.36 7.68 5.85
C GLU A 11 -18.25 8.70 5.53
N GLU A 12 -17.33 8.91 6.47
CA GLU A 12 -16.17 9.80 6.35
C GLU A 12 -15.19 9.44 5.23
N TYR A 13 -15.09 8.15 4.85
CA TYR A 13 -14.19 7.68 3.78
C TYR A 13 -14.95 7.25 2.52
N ARG A 14 -16.29 7.28 2.56
CA ARG A 14 -17.15 6.74 1.49
C ARG A 14 -17.01 7.47 0.16
N SER A 15 -16.57 8.73 0.18
CA SER A 15 -16.32 9.54 -1.02
C SER A 15 -14.88 9.45 -1.54
N MET A 16 -13.97 8.82 -0.80
CA MET A 16 -12.59 8.58 -1.24
C MET A 16 -12.56 7.51 -2.35
N PRO A 17 -11.45 7.40 -3.12
CA PRO A 17 -11.22 6.24 -3.97
C PRO A 17 -11.22 4.95 -3.14
N LEU A 18 -12.03 3.96 -3.53
CA LEU A 18 -12.18 2.69 -2.81
C LEU A 18 -11.98 1.52 -3.76
N LEU A 19 -11.12 0.57 -3.42
CA LEU A 19 -11.00 -0.68 -4.18
C LEU A 19 -12.00 -1.70 -3.63
N LYS A 20 -13.12 -1.91 -4.32
CA LYS A 20 -14.20 -2.82 -3.90
C LYS A 20 -14.00 -4.25 -4.43
N GLY A 21 -12.81 -4.79 -4.25
CA GLY A 21 -12.44 -6.11 -4.75
C GLY A 21 -10.93 -6.27 -4.78
N ARG A 22 -10.41 -6.97 -5.79
CA ARG A 22 -8.97 -7.08 -6.02
C ARG A 22 -8.58 -6.39 -7.31
N ALA A 23 -7.35 -5.90 -7.34
CA ALA A 23 -6.71 -5.40 -8.55
C ALA A 23 -5.30 -5.97 -8.64
N THR A 24 -4.74 -5.95 -9.84
CA THR A 24 -3.37 -6.36 -10.09
C THR A 24 -2.63 -5.23 -10.77
N VAL A 25 -1.42 -4.94 -10.30
CA VAL A 25 -0.55 -3.88 -10.81
C VAL A 25 0.78 -4.49 -11.25
N ASP A 26 1.26 -4.10 -12.41
CA ASP A 26 2.63 -4.34 -12.84
C ASP A 26 3.48 -3.11 -12.52
N MET A 27 4.52 -3.30 -11.71
CA MET A 27 5.53 -2.28 -11.40
C MET A 27 6.80 -2.61 -12.17
N LYS A 28 7.13 -1.79 -13.16
CA LYS A 28 8.37 -1.88 -13.94
C LYS A 28 9.45 -1.02 -13.32
N VAL A 29 10.55 -1.63 -12.92
CA VAL A 29 11.67 -0.96 -12.26
C VAL A 29 12.94 -1.11 -13.09
N LYS A 30 13.63 0.00 -13.32
CA LYS A 30 14.97 0.05 -13.86
C LYS A 30 15.98 -0.03 -12.74
N VAL A 31 16.81 -1.07 -12.78
CA VAL A 31 17.84 -1.35 -11.78
C VAL A 31 19.16 -0.78 -12.29
N LYS A 32 19.67 0.26 -11.63
CA LYS A 32 20.94 0.90 -11.98
C LYS A 32 22.11 0.01 -11.56
N ASP A 33 23.28 0.12 -12.20
CA ASP A 33 24.55 -0.45 -11.70
C ASP A 33 24.53 -1.94 -11.29
N ASN A 34 23.65 -2.76 -11.86
CA ASN A 34 23.60 -4.20 -11.63
C ASN A 34 23.94 -4.95 -12.93
N PRO A 35 25.04 -5.72 -12.97
CA PRO A 35 25.50 -6.38 -14.20
C PRO A 35 24.60 -7.55 -14.65
N ASN A 36 23.70 -8.02 -13.79
CA ASN A 36 22.87 -9.19 -14.03
C ASN A 36 21.38 -8.85 -14.18
N LEU A 37 20.97 -7.64 -13.81
CA LEU A 37 19.58 -7.20 -13.82
C LEU A 37 19.52 -5.71 -14.18
N GLU A 38 19.09 -5.39 -15.39
CA GLU A 38 18.91 -3.99 -15.83
C GLU A 38 17.48 -3.50 -15.57
N GLU A 39 16.52 -4.42 -15.60
CA GLU A 39 15.09 -4.13 -15.52
C GLU A 39 14.35 -5.33 -14.92
N CYS A 40 13.35 -5.07 -14.10
CA CYS A 40 12.47 -6.08 -13.52
C CYS A 40 11.01 -5.61 -13.53
N VAL A 41 10.07 -6.53 -13.71
CA VAL A 41 8.64 -6.26 -13.58
C VAL A 41 8.10 -7.07 -12.40
N PHE A 42 7.55 -6.38 -11.40
CA PHE A 42 6.93 -7.00 -10.24
C PHE A 42 5.41 -7.02 -10.41
N ARG A 43 4.80 -8.20 -10.28
CA ARG A 43 3.33 -8.38 -10.30
C ARG A 43 2.80 -8.26 -8.88
N ILE A 44 1.97 -7.26 -8.61
CA ILE A 44 1.43 -6.98 -7.27
C ILE A 44 -0.08 -7.22 -7.27
N VAL A 45 -0.58 -8.04 -6.35
CA VAL A 45 -2.01 -8.22 -6.12
C VAL A 45 -2.43 -7.37 -4.93
N LEU A 46 -3.43 -6.51 -5.14
CA LEU A 46 -3.99 -5.62 -4.14
C LEU A 46 -5.29 -6.21 -3.59
N ASP A 47 -5.48 -6.13 -2.26
CA ASP A 47 -6.62 -6.72 -1.56
C ASP A 47 -7.54 -5.66 -0.94
N GLY A 48 -8.43 -5.13 -1.76
CA GLY A 48 -9.47 -4.21 -1.33
C GLY A 48 -10.57 -4.83 -0.48
N TYR A 49 -10.64 -6.16 -0.32
CA TYR A 49 -11.59 -6.77 0.62
C TYR A 49 -11.21 -6.59 2.08
N ASN A 50 -9.93 -6.31 2.35
CA ASN A 50 -9.41 -6.13 3.70
C ASN A 50 -8.86 -4.71 3.90
N ALA A 51 -8.46 -4.04 2.82
CA ALA A 51 -7.95 -2.66 2.85
C ALA A 51 -8.53 -1.79 1.69
N PRO A 52 -9.86 -1.60 1.61
CA PRO A 52 -10.50 -0.90 0.50
C PRO A 52 -10.07 0.57 0.35
N VAL A 53 -9.86 1.30 1.45
CA VAL A 53 -9.46 2.72 1.38
C VAL A 53 -8.01 2.81 0.94
N THR A 54 -7.14 1.99 1.53
CA THR A 54 -5.70 2.00 1.27
C THR A 54 -5.39 1.56 -0.16
N ALA A 55 -5.97 0.43 -0.58
CA ALA A 55 -5.79 -0.07 -1.94
C ALA A 55 -6.48 0.82 -2.98
N GLY A 56 -7.64 1.40 -2.65
CA GLY A 56 -8.33 2.35 -3.54
C GLY A 56 -7.51 3.60 -3.82
N ASN A 57 -6.91 4.17 -2.77
CA ASN A 57 -6.00 5.30 -2.89
C ASN A 57 -4.78 4.95 -3.75
N PHE A 58 -4.13 3.81 -3.52
CA PHE A 58 -2.97 3.39 -4.31
C PHE A 58 -3.32 3.22 -5.80
N VAL A 59 -4.41 2.53 -6.12
CA VAL A 59 -4.85 2.35 -7.52
C VAL A 59 -5.19 3.70 -8.17
N ASP A 60 -5.83 4.62 -7.46
CA ASP A 60 -6.10 5.97 -7.98
C ASP A 60 -4.81 6.74 -8.30
N LEU A 61 -3.76 6.60 -7.48
CA LEU A 61 -2.45 7.21 -7.72
C LEU A 61 -1.69 6.56 -8.89
N VAL A 62 -1.80 5.23 -9.05
CA VAL A 62 -1.25 4.52 -10.21
C VAL A 62 -1.91 5.02 -11.50
N GLU A 63 -3.24 5.17 -11.53
CA GLU A 63 -3.98 5.70 -12.69
C GLU A 63 -3.66 7.18 -12.99
N ARG A 64 -3.09 7.91 -12.01
CA ARG A 64 -2.58 9.28 -12.19
C ARG A 64 -1.14 9.34 -12.68
N HIS A 65 -0.50 8.19 -12.89
CA HIS A 65 0.94 8.10 -13.17
C HIS A 65 1.80 8.72 -12.06
N PHE A 66 1.32 8.72 -10.81
CA PHE A 66 2.00 9.37 -9.69
C PHE A 66 3.38 8.75 -9.42
N TYR A 67 3.48 7.42 -9.50
CA TYR A 67 4.71 6.67 -9.21
C TYR A 67 5.67 6.60 -10.40
N ASP A 68 5.24 7.02 -11.59
CA ASP A 68 6.03 6.88 -12.82
C ASP A 68 7.23 7.83 -12.77
N GLY A 69 8.43 7.28 -12.96
CA GLY A 69 9.71 7.98 -12.86
C GLY A 69 10.22 8.21 -11.43
N MET A 70 9.49 7.77 -10.40
CA MET A 70 9.93 7.93 -9.01
C MET A 70 11.12 7.01 -8.70
N GLU A 71 12.03 7.49 -7.86
CA GLU A 71 13.13 6.68 -7.36
C GLU A 71 12.71 5.84 -6.14
N ILE A 72 13.38 4.71 -5.96
CA ILE A 72 13.43 4.02 -4.68
C ILE A 72 14.23 4.91 -3.73
N GLN A 73 13.61 5.30 -2.61
CA GLN A 73 14.14 6.30 -1.69
C GLN A 73 14.80 5.68 -0.46
N ARG A 74 14.40 4.46 -0.12
CA ARG A 74 15.00 3.68 0.96
C ARG A 74 15.05 2.21 0.56
N ALA A 75 16.22 1.61 0.77
CA ALA A 75 16.47 0.19 0.60
C ALA A 75 17.55 -0.22 1.61
N ASP A 76 17.14 -0.78 2.76
CA ASP A 76 18.05 -1.05 3.90
C ASP A 76 18.15 -2.54 4.25
N GLY A 77 17.70 -3.42 3.35
CA GLY A 77 17.71 -4.87 3.51
C GLY A 77 16.54 -5.40 4.36
N PHE A 78 15.76 -4.53 5.00
CA PHE A 78 14.51 -4.89 5.67
C PHE A 78 13.30 -4.42 4.87
N VAL A 79 13.38 -3.21 4.32
CA VAL A 79 12.32 -2.63 3.51
C VAL A 79 12.88 -1.99 2.24
N VAL A 80 12.05 -2.00 1.20
CA VAL A 80 12.18 -1.11 0.03
C VAL A 80 11.02 -0.13 0.08
N GLN A 81 11.28 1.17 -0.01
CA GLN A 81 10.24 2.20 0.12
C GLN A 81 10.41 3.29 -0.95
N THR A 82 9.26 3.78 -1.43
CA THR A 82 9.13 4.82 -2.46
C THR A 82 7.84 5.62 -2.22
N GLY A 83 7.53 6.56 -3.12
CA GLY A 83 6.27 7.30 -3.14
C GLY A 83 6.31 8.63 -2.38
N ASP A 84 7.49 9.11 -2.00
CA ASP A 84 7.68 10.46 -1.47
C ASP A 84 7.91 11.43 -2.64
N PRO A 85 7.07 12.45 -2.87
CA PRO A 85 7.25 13.35 -4.01
C PRO A 85 8.43 14.30 -3.81
N GLU A 86 9.01 14.78 -4.92
CA GLU A 86 10.02 15.83 -4.83
C GLU A 86 9.42 17.16 -4.34
N GLY A 87 10.20 17.90 -3.54
CA GLY A 87 9.84 19.24 -3.07
C GLY A 87 9.30 19.26 -1.64
N PRO A 88 8.54 20.30 -1.26
CA PRO A 88 8.03 20.46 0.11
C PRO A 88 6.75 19.67 0.40
N ALA A 89 6.21 18.96 -0.59
CA ALA A 89 5.00 18.18 -0.41
C ALA A 89 5.32 16.91 0.37
N GLU A 90 4.56 16.65 1.42
CA GLU A 90 4.59 15.39 2.16
C GLU A 90 3.40 14.55 1.67
N GLY A 91 3.67 13.67 0.71
CA GLY A 91 2.65 12.84 0.07
C GLY A 91 1.88 13.50 -1.08
N PHE A 92 0.80 12.87 -1.52
CA PHE A 92 0.03 13.32 -2.68
C PHE A 92 -0.79 14.58 -2.37
N ILE A 93 -0.59 15.63 -3.17
CA ILE A 93 -1.43 16.84 -3.16
C ILE A 93 -2.57 16.67 -4.16
N ASP A 94 -3.80 16.75 -3.68
CA ASP A 94 -4.97 16.64 -4.54
C ASP A 94 -5.11 17.91 -5.39
N PRO A 95 -5.03 17.82 -6.74
CA PRO A 95 -5.07 18.99 -7.61
C PRO A 95 -6.43 19.72 -7.58
N SER A 96 -7.49 19.07 -7.12
CA SER A 96 -8.81 19.69 -7.01
C SER A 96 -8.98 20.53 -5.73
N THR A 97 -8.21 20.23 -4.68
CA THR A 97 -8.31 20.92 -3.39
C THR A 97 -7.06 21.68 -2.98
N GLU A 98 -5.95 21.45 -3.69
CA GLU A 98 -4.61 21.96 -3.40
C GLU A 98 -4.12 21.59 -1.98
N LYS A 99 -4.64 20.50 -1.42
CA LYS A 99 -4.31 20.01 -0.08
C LYS A 99 -3.73 18.60 -0.13
N PRO A 100 -2.91 18.22 0.86
CA PRO A 100 -2.51 16.83 1.03
C PRO A 100 -3.74 15.94 1.17
N ARG A 101 -3.77 14.84 0.40
CA ARG A 101 -4.73 13.76 0.59
C ARG A 101 -4.14 12.80 1.60
N THR A 102 -4.79 12.65 2.74
CA THR A 102 -4.47 11.59 3.70
C THR A 102 -5.58 10.56 3.77
N ILE A 103 -5.20 9.35 4.15
CA ILE A 103 -6.09 8.21 4.38
C ILE A 103 -5.89 7.66 5.80
N PRO A 104 -6.92 7.04 6.39
CA PRO A 104 -6.81 6.45 7.71
C PRO A 104 -5.91 5.21 7.72
N LEU A 105 -5.34 4.91 8.88
CA LEU A 105 -4.87 3.56 9.18
C LEU A 105 -6.05 2.60 9.06
N GLU A 106 -5.88 1.52 8.30
CA GLU A 106 -6.93 0.55 8.01
C GLU A 106 -6.40 -0.86 8.29
N ILE A 107 -6.97 -1.53 9.29
CA ILE A 107 -6.51 -2.85 9.74
C ILE A 107 -7.68 -3.81 9.85
N MET A 108 -7.66 -4.87 9.05
CA MET A 108 -8.61 -5.97 9.17
C MET A 108 -8.12 -7.01 10.16
N VAL A 109 -8.86 -7.20 11.26
CA VAL A 109 -8.60 -8.23 12.27
C VAL A 109 -9.24 -9.56 11.84
N ASP A 110 -8.55 -10.67 12.09
CA ASP A 110 -9.09 -11.99 11.82
C ASP A 110 -10.31 -12.29 12.71
N GLY A 111 -11.34 -12.88 12.13
CA GLY A 111 -12.65 -13.08 12.75
C GLY A 111 -13.59 -11.87 12.71
N GLU A 112 -13.08 -10.65 12.46
CA GLU A 112 -13.93 -9.46 12.32
C GLU A 112 -14.55 -9.35 10.91
N LYS A 113 -15.65 -8.60 10.84
CA LYS A 113 -16.43 -8.40 9.60
C LYS A 113 -16.02 -7.15 8.82
N GLU A 114 -15.45 -6.17 9.51
CA GLU A 114 -15.11 -4.85 8.97
C GLU A 114 -13.74 -4.44 9.51
N PRO A 115 -12.95 -3.65 8.76
CA PRO A 115 -11.68 -3.14 9.24
C PRO A 115 -11.85 -2.14 10.39
N VAL A 116 -10.85 -2.08 11.25
CA VAL A 116 -10.62 -0.97 12.17
C VAL A 116 -10.01 0.18 11.39
N TYR A 117 -10.49 1.40 11.67
CA TYR A 117 -9.99 2.64 11.05
C TYR A 117 -9.41 3.59 12.10
N GLY A 118 -8.29 4.23 11.75
CA GLY A 118 -7.70 5.35 12.49
C GLY A 118 -7.21 5.04 13.90
N ALA A 119 -6.89 3.79 14.18
CA ALA A 119 -6.30 3.35 15.44
C ALA A 119 -5.44 2.11 15.23
N THR A 120 -4.33 2.02 15.95
CA THR A 120 -3.54 0.80 16.04
C THR A 120 -4.22 -0.27 16.90
N LEU A 121 -3.85 -1.53 16.71
CA LEU A 121 -4.34 -2.60 17.59
C LEU A 121 -3.85 -2.44 19.03
N GLU A 122 -2.69 -1.80 19.23
CA GLU A 122 -2.15 -1.50 20.55
C GLU A 122 -3.02 -0.50 21.32
N GLU A 123 -3.44 0.59 20.68
CA GLU A 123 -4.31 1.60 21.31
C GLU A 123 -5.70 1.05 21.65
N LEU A 124 -6.18 0.09 20.85
CA LEU A 124 -7.42 -0.63 21.13
C LEU A 124 -7.26 -1.75 22.18
N GLY A 125 -6.05 -1.98 22.69
CA GLY A 125 -5.76 -3.04 23.66
C GLY A 125 -5.82 -4.46 23.09
N LEU A 126 -5.75 -4.60 21.76
CA LEU A 126 -5.87 -5.84 21.00
C LEU A 126 -4.51 -6.52 20.73
N TYR A 127 -3.65 -6.62 21.75
CA TYR A 127 -2.27 -7.12 21.64
C TYR A 127 -2.11 -8.57 21.14
N LYS A 128 -3.19 -9.37 21.16
CA LYS A 128 -3.19 -10.77 20.71
C LYS A 128 -4.01 -10.99 19.44
N ALA A 129 -4.62 -9.93 18.91
CA ALA A 129 -5.37 -10.02 17.67
C ALA A 129 -4.41 -10.30 16.51
N GLN A 130 -4.83 -11.15 15.60
CA GLN A 130 -4.12 -11.41 14.35
C GLN A 130 -4.77 -10.59 13.25
N THR A 131 -3.97 -10.02 12.35
CA THR A 131 -4.49 -9.34 11.16
C THR A 131 -4.81 -10.37 10.08
N LYS A 132 -5.83 -10.10 9.25
CA LYS A 132 -6.09 -10.91 8.06
C LYS A 132 -4.99 -10.78 7.01
N LEU A 133 -4.33 -9.62 6.98
CA LEU A 133 -3.19 -9.32 6.13
C LEU A 133 -1.94 -9.12 7.01
N PRO A 134 -1.26 -10.21 7.39
CA PRO A 134 -0.06 -10.13 8.23
C PRO A 134 1.21 -9.81 7.42
N PHE A 135 2.20 -9.21 8.07
CA PHE A 135 3.56 -9.03 7.59
C PHE A 135 4.41 -10.31 7.66
N ASN A 136 3.85 -11.45 7.25
CA ASN A 136 4.52 -12.75 7.39
C ASN A 136 5.21 -13.23 6.11
N ALA A 137 5.10 -12.48 5.01
CA ALA A 137 5.64 -12.87 3.72
C ALA A 137 6.62 -11.84 3.18
N PHE A 138 7.69 -12.33 2.55
CA PHE A 138 8.52 -11.53 1.66
C PHE A 138 7.63 -10.89 0.58
N GLY A 139 7.85 -9.61 0.25
CA GLY A 139 7.04 -8.90 -0.74
C GLY A 139 5.68 -8.41 -0.25
N THR A 140 5.40 -8.51 1.06
CA THR A 140 4.22 -7.85 1.67
C THR A 140 4.32 -6.34 1.45
N MET A 141 3.27 -5.75 0.90
CA MET A 141 3.19 -4.32 0.58
C MET A 141 2.26 -3.61 1.57
N ALA A 142 2.76 -2.50 2.12
CA ALA A 142 2.02 -1.69 3.08
C ALA A 142 2.23 -0.19 2.84
N MET A 143 1.31 0.59 3.39
CA MET A 143 1.33 2.05 3.28
C MET A 143 2.16 2.64 4.44
N ALA A 144 3.09 3.53 4.12
CA ALA A 144 3.84 4.27 5.11
C ALA A 144 2.98 5.41 5.69
N ARG A 145 3.31 5.79 6.93
CA ARG A 145 2.63 6.85 7.70
C ARG A 145 3.59 7.44 8.73
N ASP A 146 3.24 8.60 9.27
CA ASP A 146 3.86 9.15 10.47
C ASP A 146 3.62 8.20 11.65
N GLU A 147 4.62 8.00 12.50
CA GLU A 147 4.56 7.10 13.66
C GLU A 147 3.50 7.55 14.69
N PHE A 148 3.29 8.86 14.84
CA PHE A 148 2.43 9.44 15.88
C PHE A 148 1.07 9.93 15.37
N GLU A 149 0.79 9.78 14.07
CA GLU A 149 -0.48 10.15 13.46
C GLU A 149 -0.99 9.01 12.57
N ASP A 150 -2.01 8.29 13.04
CA ASP A 150 -2.56 7.12 12.36
C ASP A 150 -3.23 7.48 11.02
N ASN A 151 -3.76 8.70 10.87
CA ASN A 151 -4.45 9.14 9.66
C ASN A 151 -3.59 10.01 8.74
N SER A 152 -2.27 9.80 8.75
CA SER A 152 -1.28 10.56 7.97
C SER A 152 -0.85 9.89 6.67
N ALA A 153 -1.19 8.62 6.45
CA ALA A 153 -0.82 7.90 5.25
C ALA A 153 -1.30 8.63 3.98
N SER A 154 -0.50 8.64 2.92
CA SER A 154 -0.82 9.34 1.68
C SER A 154 -0.39 8.56 0.44
N SER A 155 0.87 8.66 0.04
CA SER A 155 1.37 8.06 -1.21
C SER A 155 2.56 7.12 -1.04
N GLN A 156 3.26 7.22 0.09
CA GLN A 156 4.47 6.45 0.34
C GLN A 156 4.13 4.98 0.64
N VAL A 157 4.75 4.05 -0.09
CA VAL A 157 4.54 2.61 0.05
C VAL A 157 5.86 1.91 0.30
N PHE A 158 5.81 0.79 1.02
CA PHE A 158 6.98 -0.04 1.23
C PHE A 158 6.67 -1.54 1.07
N TRP A 159 7.71 -2.28 0.70
CA TRP A 159 7.71 -3.74 0.62
C TRP A 159 8.65 -4.31 1.67
N LEU A 160 8.20 -5.37 2.32
CA LEU A 160 8.99 -6.09 3.31
C LEU A 160 9.92 -7.11 2.63
N LEU A 161 11.23 -7.04 2.92
CA LEU A 161 12.27 -7.94 2.37
C LEU A 161 12.69 -9.06 3.31
N LYS A 162 12.17 -9.07 4.54
CA LYS A 162 12.57 -10.05 5.55
C LYS A 162 11.37 -10.40 6.41
N GLU A 163 11.24 -11.67 6.78
CA GLU A 163 10.35 -12.07 7.86
C GLU A 163 10.64 -11.18 9.08
N SER A 164 9.62 -10.44 9.53
CA SER A 164 9.83 -9.49 10.61
C SER A 164 10.15 -10.24 11.90
N GLU A 165 10.87 -9.57 12.78
CA GLU A 165 11.20 -10.13 14.08
C GLU A 165 9.90 -10.41 14.86
N LEU A 166 9.75 -11.66 15.28
CA LEU A 166 8.60 -12.11 16.04
C LEU A 166 8.82 -11.77 17.52
N THR A 167 7.79 -11.22 18.15
CA THR A 167 7.72 -11.13 19.62
C THR A 167 7.72 -12.53 20.25
N PRO A 168 8.00 -12.69 21.56
CA PRO A 168 7.90 -13.98 22.25
C PRO A 168 6.53 -14.66 22.14
N SER A 169 5.48 -13.89 21.84
CA SER A 169 4.12 -14.36 21.52
C SER A 169 3.92 -14.78 20.06
N ASN A 170 4.98 -14.83 19.26
CA ASN A 170 4.97 -15.16 17.83
C ASN A 170 4.15 -14.17 16.98
N ALA A 171 4.02 -12.91 17.45
CA ALA A 171 3.34 -11.82 16.74
C ALA A 171 4.37 -10.87 16.13
N ASN A 172 4.13 -10.44 14.89
CA ASN A 172 4.96 -9.50 14.17
C ASN A 172 4.82 -8.09 14.77
N ILE A 173 5.92 -7.34 14.92
CA ILE A 173 5.92 -5.99 15.50
C ILE A 173 5.23 -4.95 14.58
N LEU A 174 5.16 -5.23 13.27
CA LEU A 174 4.51 -4.36 12.29
C LEU A 174 3.00 -4.62 12.19
N ASP A 175 2.55 -5.82 12.56
CA ASP A 175 1.13 -6.19 12.51
C ASP A 175 0.34 -5.28 13.47
N GLY A 176 -0.75 -4.72 12.96
CA GLY A 176 -1.59 -3.81 13.74
C GLY A 176 -1.05 -2.38 13.87
N ARG A 177 0.08 -2.06 13.23
CA ARG A 177 0.64 -0.68 13.19
C ARG A 177 0.61 -0.07 11.78
N TYR A 178 0.58 -0.88 10.73
CA TYR A 178 0.50 -0.43 9.33
C TYR A 178 -0.63 -1.12 8.57
N ALA A 179 -1.16 -0.42 7.56
CA ALA A 179 -2.12 -0.98 6.63
C ALA A 179 -1.41 -1.79 5.54
N VAL A 180 -1.45 -3.12 5.66
CA VAL A 180 -1.07 -4.03 4.57
C VAL A 180 -2.23 -4.07 3.58
N PHE A 181 -1.92 -3.94 2.28
CA PHE A 181 -2.96 -3.88 1.26
C PHE A 181 -2.60 -4.61 -0.03
N GLY A 182 -1.42 -5.22 -0.13
CA GLY A 182 -1.04 -6.00 -1.29
C GLY A 182 0.17 -6.89 -1.07
N TYR A 183 0.43 -7.75 -2.05
CA TYR A 183 1.55 -8.68 -2.06
C TYR A 183 2.15 -8.74 -3.46
N VAL A 184 3.49 -8.76 -3.52
CA VAL A 184 4.18 -9.18 -4.74
C VAL A 184 3.94 -10.68 -4.93
N THR A 185 3.65 -11.08 -6.17
CA THR A 185 3.28 -12.45 -6.54
C THR A 185 4.14 -13.03 -7.66
N GLU A 186 4.89 -12.17 -8.37
CA GLU A 186 5.91 -12.59 -9.34
C GLU A 186 7.14 -11.70 -9.16
N ASN A 187 8.32 -12.32 -9.33
CA ASN A 187 9.63 -11.67 -9.23
C ASN A 187 9.95 -11.07 -7.85
N GLU A 188 9.30 -11.55 -6.78
CA GLU A 188 9.53 -11.05 -5.42
C GLU A 188 11.01 -11.14 -5.02
N ASP A 189 11.73 -12.22 -5.31
CA ASP A 189 13.15 -12.40 -4.97
C ASP A 189 14.04 -11.21 -5.42
N TYR A 190 13.69 -10.55 -6.53
CA TYR A 190 14.43 -9.40 -7.06
C TYR A 190 14.18 -8.09 -6.31
N LEU A 191 13.22 -8.03 -5.38
CA LEU A 191 13.04 -6.86 -4.50
C LEU A 191 14.28 -6.63 -3.64
N ALA A 192 15.00 -7.70 -3.27
CA ALA A 192 16.23 -7.60 -2.48
C ALA A 192 17.41 -6.99 -3.29
N ASP A 193 17.33 -6.98 -4.62
CA ASP A 193 18.33 -6.38 -5.51
C ASP A 193 18.09 -4.88 -5.75
N LEU A 194 16.94 -4.36 -5.30
CA LEU A 194 16.63 -2.94 -5.42
C LEU A 194 17.45 -2.12 -4.43
N LYS A 195 17.93 -0.96 -4.88
CA LYS A 195 18.70 0.00 -4.07
C LYS A 195 18.16 1.42 -4.24
N VAL A 196 18.59 2.29 -3.34
CA VAL A 196 18.30 3.72 -3.42
C VAL A 196 18.76 4.26 -4.78
N GLY A 197 17.86 4.97 -5.45
CA GLY A 197 18.08 5.54 -6.79
C GLY A 197 17.68 4.64 -7.95
N ASP A 198 17.30 3.36 -7.74
CA ASP A 198 16.60 2.60 -8.79
C ASP A 198 15.27 3.29 -9.12
N VAL A 199 14.79 3.16 -10.36
CA VAL A 199 13.69 4.00 -10.86
C VAL A 199 12.48 3.15 -11.20
N ILE A 200 11.33 3.49 -10.66
CA ILE A 200 10.03 2.95 -11.11
C ILE A 200 9.75 3.60 -12.47
N GLU A 201 9.97 2.87 -13.56
CA GLU A 201 9.70 3.40 -14.90
C GLU A 201 8.20 3.60 -15.11
N SER A 202 7.39 2.67 -14.60
CA SER A 202 5.94 2.78 -14.64
C SER A 202 5.27 1.82 -13.66
N MET A 203 4.11 2.22 -13.14
CA MET A 203 3.12 1.30 -12.56
C MET A 203 1.85 1.28 -13.40
N GLN A 204 1.31 0.09 -13.68
CA GLN A 204 0.11 -0.05 -14.51
C GLN A 204 -0.87 -1.05 -13.91
N VAL A 205 -2.15 -0.68 -13.81
CA VAL A 205 -3.21 -1.62 -13.41
C VAL A 205 -3.50 -2.56 -14.59
N VAL A 206 -3.19 -3.84 -14.42
CA VAL A 206 -3.37 -4.87 -15.47
C VAL A 206 -4.69 -5.62 -15.35
N SER A 207 -5.31 -5.63 -14.17
CA SER A 207 -6.66 -6.17 -13.98
C SER A 207 -7.36 -5.60 -12.74
N GLY A 208 -8.69 -5.65 -12.70
CA GLY A 208 -9.49 -5.27 -11.53
C GLY A 208 -9.71 -3.76 -11.35
N LEU A 209 -9.40 -2.93 -12.37
CA LEU A 209 -9.67 -1.49 -12.35
C LEU A 209 -11.18 -1.18 -12.23
N ASP A 210 -12.02 -2.06 -12.73
CA ASP A 210 -13.48 -2.04 -12.61
C ASP A 210 -13.98 -2.15 -11.16
N ASN A 211 -13.14 -2.65 -10.25
CA ASN A 211 -13.43 -2.66 -8.81
C ASN A 211 -13.15 -1.30 -8.14
N LEU A 212 -12.51 -0.36 -8.82
CA LEU A 212 -12.25 0.97 -8.26
C LEU A 212 -13.51 1.83 -8.31
N ALA A 213 -14.03 2.17 -7.13
CA ALA A 213 -15.12 3.11 -6.94
C ALA A 213 -14.60 4.51 -6.60
N ASN A 214 -15.37 5.54 -6.97
CA ASN A 214 -15.06 6.95 -6.74
C ASN A 214 -13.65 7.39 -7.21
N PRO A 215 -13.22 7.04 -8.43
CA PRO A 215 -11.92 7.47 -8.93
C PRO A 215 -11.86 9.00 -8.99
N SER A 216 -10.86 9.58 -8.34
CA SER A 216 -10.66 11.01 -8.33
C SER A 216 -9.94 11.50 -9.59
N TYR A 217 -9.16 10.63 -10.25
CA TYR A 217 -8.42 10.97 -11.47
C TYR A 217 -9.32 11.32 -12.66
N LYS A 218 -10.58 10.87 -12.65
CA LYS A 218 -11.57 11.20 -13.70
C LYS A 218 -12.26 12.54 -13.51
N ILE A 219 -12.05 13.22 -12.37
CA ILE A 219 -12.75 14.45 -12.00
C ILE A 219 -12.02 15.70 -12.53
N ALA A 220 -10.81 15.55 -13.08
CA ALA A 220 -10.13 16.63 -13.80
C ALA A 220 -10.71 16.78 -15.22
N GLY A 221 -11.82 17.50 -15.34
CA GLY A 221 -12.46 17.90 -16.60
C GLY A 221 -13.23 19.20 -16.46
#